data_AF-A0A6N4TJL5-F1
#
_entry.id   AF-A0A6N4TJL5-F1
#
_cell.length_a   1.000
_cell.length_b   1.000
_cell.length_c   1.000
_cell.angle_alpha   90.00
_cell.angle_beta   90.00
_cell.angle_gamma   90.00
#
_symmetry.space_group_name_H-M   'P 1'
#
loop_
_entity.id
_entity.type
_entity.pdbx_description
1 polymer ?
#
loop_
_entity_poly.entity_id
_entity_poly.type
_entity_poly.pdbx_seq_one_letter_code
_entity_poly.pdbx_strand_id
1 'polypeptide(L)'
;MKGEKFMSLKTEKLKLGKVILSERIDELMSVDYFALMQIHDCLALHESCIWGELSEEDKQINDMALINDARIISSYNTDYGKISIITEDDRTITTICFTDEN
;
A
#
# COMPACT_ATOMS: atom_id res chain seq x y z
N MET A 1 36.04 15.42 14.67
CA MET A 1 34.94 15.67 13.72
C MET A 1 35.09 14.69 12.56
N LYS A 2 34.46 13.52 12.64
CA LYS A 2 34.37 12.58 11.52
C LYS A 2 32.99 12.75 10.92
N GLY A 3 32.96 13.08 9.63
CA GLY A 3 31.73 13.28 8.88
C GLY A 3 30.91 12.00 8.87
N GLU A 4 29.72 12.07 9.45
CA GLU A 4 28.68 11.10 9.21
C GLU A 4 28.14 11.38 7.81
N LYS A 5 28.50 10.50 6.89
CA LYS A 5 27.85 10.35 5.60
C LYS A 5 26.38 10.11 5.91
N PHE A 6 25.53 11.12 5.75
CA PHE A 6 24.09 10.89 5.60
C PHE A 6 23.96 10.00 4.36
N MET A 7 23.77 8.70 4.59
CA MET A 7 23.30 7.80 3.55
C MET A 7 21.99 8.40 3.07
N SER A 8 21.98 8.85 1.83
CA SER A 8 20.74 9.12 1.12
C SER A 8 19.96 7.81 1.17
N LEU A 9 18.94 7.74 2.03
CA LEU A 9 17.92 6.72 1.96
C LEU A 9 17.22 6.96 0.62
N LYS A 10 17.73 6.32 -0.44
CA LYS A 10 16.88 6.02 -1.57
C LYS A 10 15.83 5.07 -1.01
N THR A 11 14.69 5.61 -0.62
CA THR A 11 13.51 4.78 -0.39
C THR A 11 13.19 4.18 -1.75
N GLU A 12 13.62 2.95 -1.99
CA GLU A 12 13.19 2.24 -3.18
C GLU A 12 11.67 2.12 -3.08
N LYS A 13 10.98 2.64 -4.09
CA LYS A 13 9.53 2.52 -4.19
C LYS A 13 9.16 1.06 -4.38
N LEU A 14 8.12 0.61 -3.69
CA LEU A 14 7.54 -0.70 -3.94
C LEU A 14 7.08 -0.77 -5.39
N LYS A 15 7.58 -1.76 -6.14
CA LYS A 15 7.09 -2.05 -7.48
C LYS A 15 5.66 -2.60 -7.38
N LEU A 16 4.71 -1.83 -7.89
CA LEU A 16 3.33 -2.29 -8.03
C LEU A 16 3.18 -3.19 -9.25
N GLY A 17 2.26 -4.15 -9.13
CA GLY A 17 1.82 -4.98 -10.24
C GLY A 17 0.70 -4.31 -11.05
N LYS A 18 -0.05 -5.12 -11.80
CA LYS A 18 -1.33 -4.69 -12.34
C LYS A 18 -2.26 -4.40 -11.16
N VAL A 19 -2.72 -3.15 -11.08
CA VAL A 19 -3.69 -2.75 -10.07
C VAL A 19 -5.07 -3.28 -10.45
N ILE A 20 -5.69 -4.02 -9.55
CA ILE A 20 -7.07 -4.49 -9.65
C ILE A 20 -7.87 -3.99 -8.43
N LEU A 21 -9.14 -3.72 -8.65
CA LEU A 21 -10.06 -3.24 -7.62
C LEU A 21 -11.05 -4.36 -7.30
N SER A 22 -11.46 -4.49 -6.04
CA SER A 22 -12.69 -5.23 -5.74
C SER A 22 -13.89 -4.51 -6.35
N GLU A 23 -14.98 -5.24 -6.57
CA GLU A 23 -16.20 -4.70 -7.16
C GLU A 23 -16.71 -3.47 -6.39
N ARG A 24 -16.74 -3.52 -5.06
CA ARG A 24 -17.21 -2.40 -4.22
C ARG A 24 -16.31 -1.18 -4.31
N ILE A 25 -15.00 -1.37 -4.48
CA ILE A 25 -14.06 -0.24 -4.66
C ILE A 25 -14.23 0.36 -6.06
N ASP A 26 -14.34 -0.46 -7.10
CA ASP A 26 -14.57 0.00 -8.48
C ASP A 26 -15.87 0.80 -8.60
N GLU A 27 -16.97 0.25 -8.05
CA GLU A 27 -18.27 0.92 -8.00
C GLU A 27 -18.17 2.27 -7.29
N LEU A 28 -17.56 2.32 -6.10
CA LEU A 28 -17.39 3.56 -5.35
C LEU A 28 -16.60 4.61 -6.13
N MET A 29 -15.45 4.24 -6.70
CA MET A 29 -14.60 5.15 -7.47
C MET A 29 -15.26 5.63 -8.76
N SER A 30 -16.19 4.84 -9.32
CA SER A 30 -16.91 5.21 -10.55
C SER A 30 -17.97 6.31 -10.34
N VAL A 31 -18.47 6.47 -9.11
CA VAL A 31 -19.55 7.42 -8.78
C VAL A 31 -19.13 8.58 -7.90
N ASP A 32 -18.01 8.47 -7.18
CA ASP A 32 -17.51 9.50 -6.27
C ASP A 32 -16.05 9.88 -6.56
N TYR A 33 -15.86 11.11 -7.06
CA TYR A 33 -14.54 11.65 -7.38
C TYR A 33 -13.65 11.85 -6.15
N PHE A 34 -14.24 12.11 -4.97
CA PHE A 34 -13.46 12.25 -3.74
C PHE A 34 -12.93 10.88 -3.28
N ALA A 35 -13.74 9.82 -3.40
CA ALA A 35 -13.29 8.46 -3.15
C ALA A 35 -12.15 8.05 -4.09
N LEU A 36 -12.30 8.34 -5.39
CA LEU A 36 -11.24 8.14 -6.39
C LEU A 36 -9.92 8.77 -5.95
N MET A 37 -9.94 10.06 -5.59
CA MET A 37 -8.74 10.80 -5.17
C MET A 37 -8.13 10.20 -3.89
N GLN A 38 -8.94 9.92 -2.87
CA GLN A 38 -8.47 9.39 -1.59
C GLN A 38 -7.89 7.98 -1.73
N ILE A 39 -8.47 7.12 -2.56
CA ILE A 39 -7.94 5.78 -2.84
C ILE A 39 -6.63 5.85 -3.62
N HIS A 40 -6.50 6.80 -4.56
CA HIS A 40 -5.23 7.05 -5.25
C HIS A 40 -4.11 7.50 -4.29
N ASP A 41 -4.43 8.36 -3.32
CA ASP A 41 -3.47 8.77 -2.29
C ASP A 41 -3.02 7.58 -1.45
N CYS A 42 -3.95 6.69 -1.07
CA CYS A 42 -3.64 5.46 -0.35
C CYS A 42 -2.71 4.53 -1.15
N LEU A 43 -2.94 4.39 -2.46
CA LEU A 43 -2.05 3.62 -3.34
C LEU A 43 -0.64 4.23 -3.44
N ALA A 44 -0.54 5.56 -3.48
CA ALA A 44 0.75 6.26 -3.50
C ALA A 44 1.52 6.09 -2.18
N LEU A 45 0.83 6.04 -1.04
CA LEU A 45 1.42 5.71 0.26
C LEU A 45 1.97 4.28 0.27
N HIS A 46 1.22 3.31 -0.25
CA HIS A 46 1.66 1.91 -0.37
C HIS A 46 2.90 1.79 -1.27
N GLU A 47 2.90 2.45 -2.43
CA GLU A 47 4.06 2.53 -3.32
C GLU A 47 5.29 3.14 -2.61
N SER A 48 5.06 4.09 -1.69
CA SER A 48 6.10 4.79 -0.93
C SER A 48 6.51 4.07 0.36
N CYS A 49 6.07 2.83 0.54
CA CYS A 49 6.34 2.00 1.70
C CYS A 49 5.81 2.57 3.03
N ILE A 50 4.70 3.30 2.96
CA ILE A 50 4.00 3.85 4.14
C ILE A 50 2.79 2.97 4.40
N TRP A 51 2.89 2.04 5.34
CA TRP A 51 1.94 0.93 5.50
C TRP A 51 0.62 1.27 6.22
N GLY A 52 0.48 2.50 6.72
CA GLY A 52 -0.74 2.99 7.35
C GLY A 52 -1.05 2.32 8.69
N GLU A 53 -2.32 1.94 8.86
CA GLU A 53 -2.97 1.48 10.09
C GLU A 53 -2.75 -0.01 10.36
N LEU A 54 -1.47 -0.37 10.51
CA LEU A 54 -1.00 -1.69 10.89
C LEU A 54 -0.27 -1.64 12.24
N SER A 55 -0.11 -2.81 12.86
CA SER A 55 0.79 -2.95 14.01
C SER A 55 2.25 -2.72 13.59
N GLU A 56 3.11 -2.34 14.53
CA GLU A 56 4.55 -2.19 14.23
C GLU A 56 5.20 -3.51 13.79
N GLU A 57 4.68 -4.65 14.24
CA GLU A 57 5.14 -5.98 13.80
C GLU A 57 4.79 -6.22 12.33
N ASP A 58 3.56 -5.94 11.92
CA ASP A 58 3.13 -6.09 10.53
C ASP A 58 3.87 -5.14 9.58
N LYS A 59 4.18 -3.92 10.04
CA LYS A 59 5.02 -2.98 9.29
C LYS A 59 6.42 -3.54 9.06
N GLN A 60 7.03 -4.15 10.08
CA GLN A 60 8.33 -4.81 9.95
C GLN A 60 8.26 -6.01 9.02
N ILE A 61 7.17 -6.77 9.04
CA ILE A 61 6.95 -7.88 8.09
C ILE A 61 6.92 -7.35 6.65
N ASN A 62 6.22 -6.24 6.39
CA ASN A 62 6.23 -5.61 5.07
C ASN A 62 7.64 -5.13 4.66
N ASP A 63 8.38 -4.52 5.58
CA ASP A 63 9.75 -4.07 5.31
C ASP A 63 10.68 -5.23 4.95
N MET A 64 10.53 -6.39 5.63
CA MET A 64 11.26 -7.61 5.30
C MET A 64 10.78 -8.23 3.97
N ALA A 65 9.50 -8.11 3.65
CA ALA A 65 8.90 -8.61 2.41
C ALA A 65 9.42 -7.86 1.18
N LEU A 66 9.88 -6.60 1.31
CA LEU A 66 10.57 -5.88 0.24
C LEU A 66 11.85 -6.58 -0.24
N ILE A 67 12.50 -7.36 0.62
CA ILE A 67 13.78 -8.02 0.36
C ILE A 67 13.60 -9.49 0.00
N ASN A 68 12.62 -10.15 0.65
CA ASN A 68 12.45 -11.60 0.56
C ASN A 68 11.34 -12.03 -0.40
N ASP A 69 10.87 -11.12 -1.27
CA ASP A 69 9.78 -11.36 -2.24
C ASP A 69 8.58 -12.07 -1.58
N ALA A 70 8.06 -11.47 -0.51
CA ALA A 70 6.84 -11.93 0.16
C ALA A 70 5.69 -10.95 -0.10
N ARG A 71 4.43 -11.37 0.11
CA ARG A 71 3.26 -10.50 -0.01
C ARG A 71 3.38 -9.30 0.93
N ILE A 72 2.98 -8.12 0.45
CA ILE A 72 2.94 -6.87 1.21
C ILE A 72 1.49 -6.42 1.34
N ILE A 73 1.09 -6.02 2.55
CA ILE A 73 -0.27 -5.58 2.85
C ILE A 73 -0.19 -4.25 3.58
N SER A 74 -0.80 -3.20 3.05
CA SER A 74 -1.03 -1.95 3.77
C SER A 74 -2.51 -1.77 4.08
N SER A 75 -2.83 -0.93 5.06
CA SER A 75 -4.22 -0.59 5.34
C SER A 75 -4.42 0.86 5.72
N TYR A 76 -5.52 1.46 5.26
CA TYR A 76 -5.79 2.88 5.43
C TYR A 76 -7.24 3.13 5.81
N ASN A 77 -7.46 4.09 6.70
CA ASN A 77 -8.80 4.61 6.94
C ASN A 77 -9.13 5.66 5.88
N THR A 78 -10.28 5.50 5.24
CA THR A 78 -10.85 6.47 4.30
C THR A 78 -12.17 6.99 4.86
N ASP A 79 -12.73 8.02 4.24
CA ASP A 79 -14.06 8.52 4.63
C ASP A 79 -15.19 7.52 4.32
N TYR A 80 -14.87 6.47 3.57
CA TYR A 80 -15.79 5.43 3.08
C TYR A 80 -15.61 4.08 3.78
N GLY A 81 -14.62 3.96 4.67
CA GLY A 81 -14.29 2.73 5.37
C GLY A 81 -12.80 2.41 5.34
N LYS A 82 -12.42 1.34 6.04
CA LYS A 82 -11.04 0.85 6.05
C LYS A 82 -10.79 0.02 4.80
N ILE A 83 -9.72 0.33 4.07
CA ILE A 83 -9.30 -0.40 2.88
C ILE A 83 -7.97 -1.11 3.13
N SER A 84 -7.75 -2.19 2.38
CA SER A 84 -6.48 -2.90 2.30
C SER A 84 -5.93 -2.79 0.89
N ILE A 85 -4.61 -2.59 0.77
CA ILE A 85 -3.89 -2.67 -0.50
C ILE A 85 -2.86 -3.80 -0.38
N ILE A 86 -2.94 -4.76 -1.30
CA ILE A 86 -2.18 -6.01 -1.23
C ILE A 86 -1.36 -6.13 -2.50
N THR A 87 -0.03 -6.19 -2.39
CA THR A 87 0.84 -6.56 -3.51
C THR A 87 1.34 -7.98 -3.32
N GLU A 88 1.06 -8.85 -4.29
CA GLU A 88 1.47 -10.25 -4.25
C GLU A 88 2.99 -10.41 -4.25
N ASP A 89 3.47 -11.56 -3.76
CA ASP A 89 4.88 -11.89 -3.58
C ASP A 89 5.71 -11.73 -4.87
N ASP A 90 5.15 -12.14 -6.01
CA ASP A 90 5.73 -12.00 -7.34
C ASP A 90 5.65 -10.59 -7.95
N ARG A 91 5.03 -9.63 -7.22
CA ARG A 91 4.80 -8.24 -7.63
C ARG A 91 4.03 -8.10 -8.95
N THR A 92 3.25 -9.10 -9.36
CA THR A 92 2.49 -9.06 -10.62
C THR A 92 1.11 -8.43 -10.46
N ILE A 93 0.51 -8.53 -9.27
CA ILE A 93 -0.82 -8.01 -8.95
C ILE A 93 -0.77 -7.13 -7.70
N THR A 94 -1.49 -6.02 -7.76
CA THR A 94 -1.82 -5.19 -6.59
C THR A 94 -3.34 -5.07 -6.49
N THR A 95 -3.93 -5.56 -5.41
CA THR A 95 -5.38 -5.52 -5.17
C THR A 95 -5.72 -4.41 -4.20
N ILE A 96 -6.76 -3.63 -4.49
CA ILE A 96 -7.38 -2.68 -3.56
C ILE A 96 -8.79 -3.17 -3.23
N CYS A 97 -9.08 -3.36 -1.95
CA CYS A 97 -10.38 -3.85 -1.48
C CYS A 97 -10.74 -3.21 -0.13
N PHE A 98 -11.99 -3.29 0.28
CA PHE A 98 -12.32 -3.00 1.68
C PHE A 98 -11.70 -4.06 2.58
N THR A 99 -11.28 -3.68 3.79
CA THR A 99 -10.66 -4.63 4.74
C THR A 99 -11.66 -5.68 5.22
N ASP A 100 -12.96 -5.43 5.15
CA ASP A 100 -13.98 -6.43 5.49
C ASP A 100 -14.20 -7.50 4.41
N GLU A 101 -13.59 -7.34 3.24
CA GLU A 101 -13.67 -8.30 2.12
C GLU A 101 -12.58 -9.37 2.16
N ASN A 102 -11.57 -9.20 3.03
CA ASN A 102 -10.37 -10.03 3.08
C ASN A 102 -9.89 -10.25 4.51
#